data_AF-A0A976KB07-F1
#
_entry.id   AF-A0A976KB07-F1
#
_cell.length_a   1.000
_cell.length_b   1.000
_cell.length_c   1.000
_cell.angle_alpha   90.00
_cell.angle_beta   90.00
_cell.angle_gamma   90.00
#
_symmetry.space_group_name_H-M   'P 1'
#
loop_
_entity.id
_entity.type
_entity.pdbx_description
1 polymer ?
#
loop_
_entity_poly.entity_id
_entity_poly.type
_entity_poly.pdbx_seq_one_letter_code
_entity_poly.pdbx_strand_id
1 'polypeptide(L)'
;MQKRGNPSPSRAALAPVCAVSQLCYPAVLRVREGRVAIKKNLNGHLSQIVDELVRRGVTLDQARREFEKQFIVAALRTNEGNLSRSAKSIGVHRNTLRNKVCDLGIVTRDYSGSATRRRPPRRR
;
A
#
# COMPACT_ATOMS: atom_id res chain seq x y z
N MET A 1 -60.58 -26.42 26.19
CA MET A 1 -61.21 -25.38 25.36
C MET A 1 -60.62 -25.44 23.96
N GLN A 2 -61.51 -25.44 22.95
CA GLN A 2 -61.35 -25.00 21.55
C GLN A 2 -60.16 -25.52 20.72
N LYS A 3 -60.29 -25.93 19.47
CA LYS A 3 -61.38 -26.39 18.59
C LYS A 3 -60.64 -27.06 17.43
N ARG A 4 -61.07 -28.26 17.03
CA ARG A 4 -61.43 -28.68 15.66
C ARG A 4 -61.00 -27.68 14.57
N GLY A 5 -60.30 -28.02 13.50
CA GLY A 5 -60.07 -29.29 12.83
C GLY A 5 -59.70 -28.91 11.40
N ASN A 6 -58.73 -29.58 10.80
CA ASN A 6 -58.59 -29.59 9.35
C ASN A 6 -59.76 -30.41 8.78
N PRO A 7 -60.36 -29.96 7.66
CA PRO A 7 -59.85 -30.45 6.38
C PRO A 7 -59.90 -29.43 5.24
N SER A 8 -58.99 -29.64 4.28
CA SER A 8 -59.01 -29.15 2.90
C SER A 8 -60.08 -29.87 2.06
N PRO A 9 -60.21 -29.71 0.72
CA PRO A 9 -59.79 -28.66 -0.23
C PRO A 9 -60.99 -28.23 -1.12
N SER A 10 -60.68 -27.51 -2.21
CA SER A 10 -61.43 -27.40 -3.49
C SER A 10 -62.30 -26.14 -3.71
N ARG A 11 -61.79 -25.30 -4.62
CA ARG A 11 -62.47 -24.66 -5.77
C ARG A 11 -61.47 -23.62 -6.32
N ALA A 12 -60.66 -24.00 -7.30
CA ALA A 12 -61.01 -23.85 -8.70
C ALA A 12 -61.39 -22.40 -9.04
N ALA A 13 -60.40 -21.62 -9.44
CA ALA A 13 -60.59 -20.47 -10.30
C ALA A 13 -59.43 -20.45 -11.29
N LEU A 14 -59.81 -20.57 -12.56
CA LEU A 14 -58.98 -20.64 -13.74
C LEU A 14 -58.26 -19.32 -14.01
N ALA A 15 -57.15 -19.43 -14.74
CA ALA A 15 -56.29 -18.35 -15.22
C ALA A 15 -57.03 -17.25 -16.00
N PRO A 16 -56.34 -16.13 -16.26
CA PRO A 16 -56.06 -15.86 -17.67
C PRO A 16 -54.56 -15.65 -17.92
N VAL A 17 -54.14 -16.28 -19.02
CA VAL A 17 -52.88 -16.03 -19.72
C VAL A 17 -52.86 -14.56 -20.11
N CYS A 18 -52.00 -13.75 -19.50
CA CYS A 18 -51.81 -12.37 -19.92
C CYS A 18 -50.32 -12.09 -20.05
N ALA A 19 -49.86 -12.19 -21.30
CA ALA A 19 -48.56 -11.71 -21.74
C ALA A 19 -48.41 -10.23 -21.36
N VAL A 20 -47.46 -9.93 -20.47
CA VAL A 20 -46.88 -8.60 -20.36
C VAL A 20 -45.38 -8.75 -20.29
N SER A 21 -44.76 -8.61 -21.46
CA SER A 21 -43.40 -8.13 -21.61
C SER A 21 -43.28 -6.79 -20.89
N GLN A 22 -42.71 -6.75 -19.69
CA GLN A 22 -41.91 -5.61 -19.22
C GLN A 22 -41.16 -5.97 -17.92
N LEU A 23 -39.85 -6.18 -18.08
CA LEU A 23 -38.81 -5.62 -17.21
C LEU A 23 -39.06 -5.59 -15.69
N CYS A 24 -38.67 -6.66 -14.98
CA CYS A 24 -38.03 -6.50 -13.66
C CYS A 24 -37.38 -7.81 -13.21
N TYR A 25 -36.15 -8.05 -13.67
CA TYR A 25 -35.25 -9.01 -13.02
C TYR A 25 -34.98 -8.50 -11.60
N PRO A 26 -35.27 -9.27 -10.53
CA PRO A 26 -34.81 -8.89 -9.21
C PRO A 26 -33.29 -9.08 -9.16
N ALA A 27 -32.60 -7.94 -9.23
CA ALA A 27 -31.64 -7.52 -8.23
C ALA A 27 -31.02 -8.66 -7.40
N VAL A 28 -29.83 -9.11 -7.81
CA VAL A 28 -28.62 -9.10 -6.96
C VAL A 28 -27.44 -9.44 -7.86
N LEU A 29 -26.94 -8.44 -8.59
CA LEU A 29 -25.54 -8.43 -9.00
C LEU A 29 -24.71 -8.34 -7.72
N ARG A 30 -24.45 -9.50 -7.10
CA ARG A 30 -23.41 -9.63 -6.10
C ARG A 30 -22.09 -9.59 -6.85
N VAL A 31 -21.68 -8.38 -7.24
CA VAL A 31 -20.30 -8.14 -7.66
C VAL A 31 -19.46 -8.44 -6.43
N ARG A 32 -18.96 -9.67 -6.35
CA ARG A 32 -17.79 -9.95 -5.54
C ARG A 32 -16.68 -9.18 -6.23
N GLU A 33 -16.43 -7.95 -5.79
CA GLU A 33 -15.17 -7.28 -6.07
C GLU A 33 -14.07 -8.17 -5.46
N GLY A 34 -13.62 -9.13 -6.26
CA GLY A 34 -12.38 -9.82 -6.01
C GLY A 34 -11.33 -8.72 -5.99
N ARG A 35 -10.86 -8.35 -4.80
CA ARG A 35 -9.58 -7.69 -4.65
C ARG A 35 -8.51 -8.67 -5.10
N VAL A 36 -8.31 -8.76 -6.40
CA VAL A 36 -7.08 -9.31 -6.94
C VAL A 36 -6.02 -8.29 -6.55
N ALA A 37 -5.28 -8.60 -5.49
CA ALA A 37 -4.07 -7.87 -5.14
C ALA A 37 -3.08 -8.11 -6.27
N ILE A 38 -3.16 -7.29 -7.33
CA ILE A 38 -2.17 -7.30 -8.38
C ILE A 38 -0.86 -6.96 -7.68
N LYS A 39 0.07 -7.91 -7.70
CA LYS A 39 1.46 -7.73 -7.27
C LYS A 39 2.02 -6.63 -8.16
N LYS A 40 1.87 -5.38 -7.74
CA LYS A 40 2.29 -4.22 -8.53
C LYS A 40 3.80 -4.33 -8.71
N ASN A 41 4.21 -4.40 -9.97
CA ASN A 41 5.63 -4.33 -10.34
C ASN A 41 6.22 -3.00 -9.84
N LEU A 42 7.53 -2.93 -9.61
CA LEU A 42 8.21 -1.72 -9.11
C LEU A 42 7.82 -0.48 -9.92
N ASN A 43 7.74 -0.61 -11.25
CA ASN A 43 7.33 0.46 -12.16
C ASN A 43 5.92 0.97 -11.85
N GLY A 44 4.97 0.08 -11.55
CA GLY A 44 3.59 0.47 -11.24
C GLY A 44 3.46 1.19 -9.89
N HIS A 45 4.28 0.82 -8.90
CA HIS A 45 4.37 1.56 -7.63
C HIS A 45 4.98 2.94 -7.81
N LEU A 46 6.06 3.04 -8.61
CA LEU A 46 6.70 4.32 -8.88
C LEU A 46 5.77 5.30 -9.62
N SER A 47 5.02 4.85 -10.63
CA SER A 47 4.04 5.70 -11.33
C SER A 47 3.00 6.30 -10.37
N GLN A 48 2.49 5.50 -9.43
CA GLN A 48 1.50 5.97 -8.45
C GLN A 48 2.07 7.06 -7.52
N ILE A 49 3.34 6.91 -7.10
CA ILE A 49 4.02 7.91 -6.29
C ILE A 49 4.21 9.20 -7.09
N VAL A 50 4.63 9.11 -8.35
CA VAL A 50 4.81 10.28 -9.23
C VAL A 50 3.49 11.02 -9.43
N ASP A 51 2.40 10.30 -9.72
CA ASP A 51 1.07 10.90 -9.88
C ASP A 51 0.59 11.62 -8.60
N GLU A 52 0.92 11.08 -7.43
CA GLU A 52 0.63 11.73 -6.15
C GLU A 52 1.47 13.00 -5.92
N LEU A 53 2.77 12.96 -6.23
CA LEU A 53 3.66 14.12 -6.12
C LEU A 53 3.23 15.27 -7.04
N VAL A 54 2.87 14.95 -8.29
CA VAL A 54 2.36 15.93 -9.26
C VAL A 54 1.03 16.53 -8.80
N ARG A 55 0.09 15.71 -8.33
CA ARG A 55 -1.19 16.19 -7.78
C ARG A 55 -1.03 17.13 -6.59
N ARG A 56 0.02 16.94 -5.79
CA ARG A 56 0.35 17.81 -4.64
C ARG A 56 1.15 19.06 -5.03
N GLY A 57 1.51 19.23 -6.30
CA GLY A 57 2.29 20.36 -6.78
C GLY A 57 3.75 20.36 -6.28
N VAL A 58 4.30 19.19 -5.95
CA VAL A 58 5.69 19.08 -5.50
C VAL A 58 6.63 19.34 -6.67
N THR A 59 7.61 20.23 -6.50
CA THR A 59 8.58 20.51 -7.56
C THR A 59 9.52 19.32 -7.76
N LEU A 60 10.10 19.19 -8.96
CA LEU A 60 11.06 18.12 -9.25
C LEU A 60 12.24 18.12 -8.28
N ASP A 61 12.74 19.30 -7.89
CA ASP A 61 13.84 19.42 -6.94
C ASP A 61 13.46 18.94 -5.54
N GLN A 62 12.25 19.24 -5.07
CA GLN A 62 11.74 18.73 -3.79
C GLN A 62 11.57 17.23 -3.83
N ALA A 63 10.95 16.69 -4.89
CA ALA A 63 10.76 15.26 -5.08
C ALA A 63 12.11 14.52 -5.12
N ARG A 64 13.10 15.06 -5.84
CA ARG A 64 14.44 14.49 -5.91
C ARG A 64 15.13 14.48 -4.54
N ARG A 65 15.06 15.58 -3.79
CA ARG A 65 15.63 15.69 -2.44
C ARG A 65 15.01 14.68 -1.48
N GLU A 66 13.68 14.57 -1.46
CA GLU A 66 12.98 13.62 -0.60
C GLU A 66 13.29 12.17 -0.97
N PHE A 67 13.26 11.84 -2.26
CA PHE A 67 13.63 10.52 -2.74
C PHE A 67 15.07 10.16 -2.34
N GLU A 68 16.01 11.07 -2.59
CA GLU A 68 17.42 10.87 -2.27
C GLU A 68 17.64 10.68 -0.76
N LYS A 69 16.97 11.48 0.07
CA LYS A 69 17.00 11.34 1.53
C LYS A 69 16.49 9.97 1.97
N GLN A 70 15.32 9.54 1.49
CA GLN A 70 14.75 8.25 1.84
C GLN A 70 15.64 7.09 1.38
N PHE A 71 16.22 7.19 0.18
CA PHE A 71 17.09 6.17 -0.37
C PHE A 71 18.38 6.02 0.44
N ILE A 72 19.02 7.12 0.83
CA ILE A 72 20.22 7.11 1.67
C ILE A 72 19.91 6.58 3.07
N VAL A 73 18.79 7.00 3.68
CA VAL A 73 18.35 6.49 4.98
C VAL A 73 18.13 4.99 4.94
N ALA A 74 17.46 4.48 3.90
CA ALA A 74 17.27 3.03 3.71
C ALA A 74 18.60 2.29 3.57
N ALA A 75 19.54 2.82 2.77
CA ALA A 75 20.88 2.25 2.62
C ALA A 75 21.65 2.21 3.95
N LEU A 76 21.59 3.29 4.73
CA LEU A 76 22.21 3.37 6.06
C LEU A 76 21.56 2.39 7.04
N ARG A 77 20.23 2.24 7.03
CA ARG A 77 19.50 1.27 7.87
C ARG A 77 19.95 -0.17 7.56
N THR A 78 20.00 -0.53 6.28
CA THR A 78 20.42 -1.88 5.83
C THR A 78 21.86 -2.20 6.22
N ASN A 79 22.72 -1.18 6.32
CA ASN A 79 24.14 -1.32 6.65
C ASN A 79 24.49 -0.91 8.10
N GLU A 80 23.50 -0.86 9.01
CA GLU A 80 23.70 -0.55 10.44
C GLU A 80 24.42 0.79 10.70
N GLY A 81 24.17 1.79 9.86
CA GLY A 81 24.83 3.11 9.94
C GLY A 81 26.28 3.13 9.45
N ASN A 82 26.79 2.04 8.86
CA ASN A 82 28.13 2.02 8.29
C ASN A 82 28.18 2.77 6.96
N LEU A 83 28.69 4.01 6.98
CA LEU A 83 28.82 4.88 5.81
C LEU A 83 29.63 4.24 4.67
N SER A 84 30.75 3.60 4.98
CA SER A 84 31.62 3.01 3.94
C SER A 84 30.95 1.84 3.23
N ARG A 85 30.22 0.99 3.95
CA ARG A 85 29.46 -0.12 3.36
C ARG A 85 28.25 0.39 2.58
N SER A 86 27.54 1.37 3.14
CA SER A 86 26.39 2.01 2.49
C SER A 86 26.78 2.65 1.16
N ALA A 87 27.89 3.39 1.13
CA ALA A 87 28.41 4.04 -0.08
C ALA A 87 28.73 3.02 -1.18
N LYS A 88 29.36 1.90 -0.82
CA LYS A 88 29.61 0.78 -1.75
C LYS A 88 28.30 0.15 -2.24
N SER A 89 27.31 -0.04 -1.36
CA SER A 89 26.02 -0.65 -1.70
C SER A 89 25.21 0.17 -2.70
N ILE A 90 25.27 1.50 -2.62
CA ILE A 90 24.55 2.41 -3.53
C ILE A 90 25.41 2.89 -4.71
N GLY A 91 26.68 2.46 -4.78
CA GLY A 91 27.58 2.78 -5.89
C GLY A 91 28.13 4.21 -5.89
N VAL A 92 28.29 4.85 -4.73
CA VAL A 92 28.88 6.20 -4.63
C VAL A 92 30.16 6.20 -3.80
N HIS A 93 30.99 7.22 -3.98
CA HIS A 93 32.15 7.42 -3.12
C HIS A 93 31.73 7.81 -1.69
N ARG A 94 32.46 7.33 -0.69
CA ARG A 94 32.15 7.58 0.74
C ARG A 94 32.07 9.06 1.12
N ASN A 95 32.89 9.91 0.50
CA ASN A 95 32.89 11.35 0.76
C ASN A 95 31.64 12.00 0.18
N THR A 96 31.22 11.56 -1.01
CA THR A 96 29.97 11.99 -1.63
C THR A 96 28.78 11.62 -0.76
N LEU A 97 28.74 10.39 -0.23
CA LEU A 97 27.68 9.99 0.69
C LEU A 97 27.70 10.82 1.98
N ARG A 98 28.88 11.08 2.55
CA ARG A 98 29.02 11.92 3.74
C ARG A 98 28.48 13.33 3.51
N ASN A 99 28.84 13.97 2.40
CA ASN A 99 28.37 15.30 2.06
C ASN A 99 26.84 15.30 1.91
N LYS A 100 26.28 14.33 1.16
CA LYS A 100 24.83 14.18 1.01
C LYS A 100 24.09 14.00 2.34
N VAL A 101 24.66 13.24 3.29
CA VAL A 101 24.10 13.07 4.64
C VAL A 101 24.03 14.41 5.38
N CYS A 102 25.08 15.22 5.29
CA CYS A 102 25.10 16.57 5.87
C CYS A 102 24.10 17.50 5.16
N ASP A 103 24.12 17.55 3.83
CA ASP A 103 23.30 18.45 3.01
C ASP A 103 21.79 18.18 3.17
N LEU A 104 21.42 16.90 3.32
CA LEU A 104 20.02 16.47 3.50
C LEU A 104 19.58 16.46 4.97
N GLY A 105 20.48 16.82 5.90
CA GLY A 105 20.20 16.89 7.34
C GLY A 105 19.80 15.53 7.93
N ILE A 106 20.40 14.43 7.45
CA ILE A 106 20.11 13.08 7.95
C ILE A 106 20.85 12.87 9.27
N VAL A 107 20.09 12.57 10.32
CA VAL A 107 20.61 12.38 11.68
C VAL A 107 20.58 10.91 12.07
N THR A 108 21.39 10.52 13.05
CA THR A 108 21.50 9.10 13.48
C THR A 108 20.16 8.48 13.84
N ARG A 109 19.25 9.24 14.46
CA ARG A 109 17.88 8.78 14.78
C ARG A 109 17.08 8.31 13.56
N ASP A 110 17.41 8.79 12.36
CA ASP A 110 16.67 8.46 11.15
C ASP A 110 16.98 7.04 10.67
N TYR A 111 18.18 6.51 10.96
CA TYR A 111 18.61 5.19 10.50
C TYR A 111 19.08 4.22 11.60
N SER A 112 19.32 4.68 12.83
CA SER A 112 19.48 3.82 13.98
C SER A 112 18.09 3.34 14.42
N GLY A 113 17.61 2.23 13.87
CA GLY A 113 16.54 1.48 14.54
C GLY A 113 16.93 1.26 16.01
N SER A 114 15.95 1.18 16.92
CA SER A 114 16.11 1.11 18.39
C SER A 114 17.10 0.06 18.95
N ALA A 115 17.78 -0.72 18.11
CA ALA A 115 18.68 -1.82 18.42
C ALA A 115 20.12 -1.42 18.80
N THR A 116 20.66 -0.28 18.36
CA THR A 116 22.07 0.06 18.62
C THR A 116 22.25 0.77 19.97
N ARG A 117 21.94 0.07 21.07
CA ARG A 117 22.42 0.44 22.43
C ARG A 117 23.73 -0.25 22.82
N ARG A 118 24.33 -1.12 22.00
CA ARG A 118 25.45 -1.95 22.46
C ARG A 118 26.49 -2.23 21.37
N ARG A 119 27.48 -1.36 21.22
CA ARG A 119 28.81 -1.82 20.83
C ARG A 119 29.81 -1.29 21.85
N PRO A 120 30.27 -2.12 22.80
CA PRO A 120 31.27 -1.70 23.76
C PRO A 120 32.57 -1.37 23.02
N PRO A 121 33.39 -0.44 23.54
CA PRO A 121 34.66 -0.08 22.92
C PRO A 121 35.53 -1.32 22.82
N ARG A 122 36.14 -1.53 21.64
CA ARG A 122 37.19 -2.55 21.49
C ARG A 122 38.36 -2.12 22.36
N ARG A 123 38.57 -2.83 23.48
CA ARG A 123 39.80 -2.69 24.27
C ARG A 123 40.99 -3.00 23.36
N ARG A 124 41.96 -2.08 23.39
CA ARG A 124 43.20 -2.14 22.63
C ARG A 124 44.18 -3.09 23.30
#